data_AF-A0A1H4BE90-F1
#
_entry.id   AF-A0A1H4BE90-F1
#
_cell.length_a   1.000
_cell.length_b   1.000
_cell.length_c   1.000
_cell.angle_alpha   90.00
_cell.angle_beta   90.00
_cell.angle_gamma   90.00
#
_symmetry.space_group_name_H-M   'P 1'
#
loop_
_entity.id
_entity.type
_entity.pdbx_description
1 polymer ?
#
loop_
_entity_poly.entity_id
_entity_poly.type
_entity_poly.pdbx_seq_one_letter_code
_entity_poly.pdbx_strand_id
1 'polypeptide(L)'
;MTCPRHSDLSAYADDMMAPAERARFSLHLAGCPACQHRLDEITALGQSLRALPSPRLGFDLAAQLNDRLHAPPPGRRPARQRSAWSAWLGWMPAGLAGGLALASGIWLGGLLLGGGAATVPSAGLVRVFDPVPPGGLCAAAEICRLSKGMP
;
A
#
# COMPACT_ATOMS: atom_id res chain seq x y z
N MET A 1 -12.17 -44.79 -4.57
CA MET A 1 -11.31 -43.60 -4.38
C MET A 1 -12.16 -42.36 -4.61
N THR A 2 -12.13 -41.40 -3.71
CA THR A 2 -12.95 -40.18 -3.80
C THR A 2 -12.46 -39.31 -4.95
N CYS A 3 -13.36 -38.86 -5.82
CA CYS A 3 -13.02 -37.94 -6.90
C CYS A 3 -12.71 -36.54 -6.32
N PRO A 4 -11.72 -35.81 -6.88
CA PRO A 4 -11.38 -34.45 -6.46
C PRO A 4 -12.51 -33.46 -6.75
N ARG A 5 -12.43 -32.28 -6.12
CA ARG A 5 -13.40 -31.20 -6.36
C ARG A 5 -13.11 -30.53 -7.70
N HIS A 6 -14.12 -29.87 -8.26
CA HIS A 6 -13.98 -29.14 -9.52
C HIS A 6 -12.94 -28.00 -9.45
N SER A 7 -12.81 -27.35 -8.28
CA SER A 7 -11.76 -26.35 -8.01
C SER A 7 -10.35 -26.91 -8.22
N ASP A 8 -10.14 -28.17 -7.84
CA ASP A 8 -8.83 -28.81 -7.89
C ASP A 8 -8.49 -29.17 -9.35
N LEU A 9 -9.49 -29.57 -10.15
CA LEU A 9 -9.33 -29.75 -11.60
C LEU A 9 -8.93 -28.44 -12.31
N SER A 10 -9.56 -27.32 -11.95
CA SER A 10 -9.18 -26.00 -12.48
C SER A 10 -7.76 -25.63 -12.06
N ALA A 11 -7.43 -25.76 -10.78
CA ALA A 11 -6.09 -25.45 -10.28
C ALA A 11 -5.00 -26.31 -10.95
N TYR A 12 -5.29 -27.57 -11.27
CA TYR A 12 -4.39 -28.41 -12.06
C TYR A 12 -4.21 -27.89 -13.49
N ALA A 13 -5.30 -27.51 -14.17
CA ALA A 13 -5.31 -26.97 -15.53
C ALA A 13 -4.56 -25.62 -15.63
N ASP A 14 -4.69 -24.78 -14.61
CA ASP A 14 -4.07 -23.44 -14.53
C ASP A 14 -2.62 -23.46 -14.00
N ASP A 15 -2.06 -24.64 -13.73
CA ASP A 15 -0.73 -24.83 -13.11
C ASP A 15 -0.53 -24.14 -11.75
N MET A 16 -1.61 -24.10 -10.96
CA MET A 16 -1.67 -23.41 -9.66
C MET A 16 -1.45 -24.35 -8.46
N MET A 17 -1.07 -25.60 -8.70
CA MET A 17 -0.81 -26.60 -7.65
C MET A 17 0.66 -26.65 -7.26
N ALA A 18 0.93 -26.97 -5.99
CA ALA A 18 2.28 -27.29 -5.56
C ALA A 18 2.80 -28.56 -6.27
N PRO A 19 4.11 -28.69 -6.56
CA PRO A 19 4.65 -29.81 -7.35
C PRO A 19 4.30 -31.20 -6.78
N ALA A 20 4.32 -31.35 -5.45
CA ALA A 20 4.00 -32.59 -4.77
C ALA A 20 2.50 -32.96 -4.88
N GLU A 21 1.62 -31.96 -4.89
CA GLU A 21 0.18 -32.15 -5.07
C GLU A 21 -0.14 -32.51 -6.52
N ARG A 22 0.49 -31.81 -7.48
CA ARG A 22 0.37 -32.07 -8.92
C ARG A 22 0.72 -33.51 -9.28
N ALA A 23 1.77 -34.08 -8.67
CA ALA A 23 2.19 -35.46 -8.88
C ALA A 23 1.18 -36.50 -8.35
N ARG A 24 0.54 -36.22 -7.20
CA ARG A 24 -0.54 -37.09 -6.68
C ARG A 24 -1.79 -36.99 -7.55
N PHE A 25 -2.10 -35.80 -8.02
CA PHE A 25 -3.25 -35.54 -8.87
C PHE A 25 -3.11 -36.21 -10.24
N SER A 26 -1.93 -36.18 -10.85
CA SER A 26 -1.68 -36.87 -12.13
C SER A 26 -1.83 -38.39 -12.03
N LEU A 27 -1.44 -39.00 -10.91
CA LEU A 27 -1.70 -40.42 -10.63
C LEU A 27 -3.19 -40.74 -10.57
N HIS A 28 -4.00 -39.86 -9.93
CA HIS A 28 -5.45 -40.02 -9.91
C HIS A 28 -6.05 -39.88 -11.31
N LEU A 29 -5.62 -38.87 -12.08
CA LEU A 29 -6.09 -38.67 -13.45
C LEU A 29 -5.80 -39.89 -14.31
N ALA A 30 -4.65 -40.53 -14.19
CA ALA A 30 -4.34 -41.76 -14.94
C ALA A 30 -5.31 -42.93 -14.65
N GLY A 31 -5.94 -42.94 -13.47
CA GLY A 31 -6.86 -44.00 -13.05
C GLY A 31 -8.35 -43.65 -13.13
N CYS A 32 -8.73 -42.41 -13.47
CA CYS A 32 -10.13 -41.97 -13.44
C CYS A 32 -10.56 -41.29 -14.76
N PRO A 33 -11.27 -42.00 -15.67
CA PRO A 33 -11.68 -41.43 -16.96
C PRO A 33 -12.69 -40.28 -16.81
N ALA A 34 -13.52 -40.29 -15.76
CA ALA A 34 -14.47 -39.20 -15.51
C ALA A 34 -13.76 -37.88 -15.17
N CYS A 35 -12.64 -37.94 -14.43
CA CYS A 35 -11.85 -36.74 -14.12
C CYS A 35 -11.03 -36.29 -15.33
N GLN A 36 -10.55 -37.20 -16.17
CA GLN A 36 -9.91 -36.86 -17.45
C GLN A 36 -10.88 -36.10 -18.36
N HIS A 37 -12.09 -36.62 -18.58
CA HIS A 37 -13.10 -35.94 -19.41
C HIS A 37 -13.42 -34.52 -18.92
N ARG A 38 -13.57 -34.33 -17.60
CA ARG A 38 -13.80 -33.00 -17.02
C ARG A 38 -12.61 -32.06 -17.21
N LEU A 39 -11.38 -32.59 -17.14
CA LEU A 39 -10.18 -31.80 -17.40
C LEU A 39 -10.09 -31.38 -18.87
N ASP A 40 -10.48 -32.27 -19.79
CA ASP A 40 -10.54 -31.99 -21.22
C ASP A 40 -11.55 -30.87 -21.53
N GLU A 41 -12.73 -30.88 -20.89
CA GLU A 41 -13.73 -29.81 -21.00
C GLU A 41 -13.17 -28.44 -20.57
N ILE A 42 -12.50 -28.38 -19.42
CA ILE A 42 -11.88 -27.15 -18.91
C ILE A 42 -10.79 -26.66 -19.87
N THR A 43 -9.96 -27.59 -20.36
CA THR A 43 -8.85 -27.28 -21.27
C THR A 43 -9.35 -26.78 -22.62
N ALA A 44 -10.40 -27.42 -23.17
CA ALA A 44 -11.05 -27.02 -24.41
C ALA A 44 -11.68 -25.63 -24.29
N LEU A 45 -12.34 -25.34 -23.16
CA LEU A 45 -12.85 -23.99 -22.88
C LEU A 45 -11.70 -22.96 -22.88
N GLY A 46 -10.60 -23.24 -22.16
CA GLY A 46 -9.43 -22.36 -22.15
C GLY A 46 -8.76 -22.16 -23.52
N GLN A 47 -8.82 -23.16 -24.40
CA GLN A 47 -8.37 -23.02 -25.79
C GLN A 47 -9.30 -22.13 -26.60
N SER A 48 -10.62 -22.32 -26.47
CA SER A 48 -11.61 -21.47 -27.16
C SER A 48 -11.49 -20.00 -26.73
N LEU A 49 -11.27 -19.74 -25.44
CA LEU A 49 -11.08 -18.39 -24.90
C LEU A 49 -9.82 -17.73 -25.47
N ARG A 50 -8.73 -18.48 -25.63
CA ARG A 50 -7.48 -17.98 -26.25
C ARG A 50 -7.60 -17.77 -27.75
N ALA A 51 -8.54 -18.44 -28.41
CA ALA A 51 -8.79 -18.28 -29.84
C ALA A 51 -9.60 -17.02 -30.17
N LEU A 52 -10.14 -16.30 -29.16
CA LEU A 52 -10.82 -15.04 -29.40
C LEU A 52 -9.85 -14.00 -29.99
N PRO A 53 -10.33 -13.13 -30.90
CA PRO A 53 -9.51 -12.07 -31.46
C PRO A 53 -9.08 -11.09 -30.37
N SER A 54 -7.78 -10.81 -30.30
CA SER A 54 -7.26 -9.79 -29.39
C SER A 54 -7.82 -8.42 -29.76
N PRO A 55 -8.29 -7.62 -28.79
CA PRO A 55 -8.75 -6.26 -29.05
C PRO A 55 -7.59 -5.43 -29.61
N ARG A 56 -7.86 -4.65 -30.65
CA ARG A 56 -6.87 -3.70 -31.19
C ARG A 56 -6.74 -2.54 -30.21
N LEU A 57 -5.53 -2.33 -29.70
CA LEU A 57 -5.20 -1.14 -28.95
C LEU A 57 -5.13 0.04 -29.93
N GLY A 58 -5.74 1.17 -29.59
CA GLY A 58 -5.74 2.39 -30.43
C GLY A 58 -4.40 3.13 -30.46
N PHE A 59 -3.35 2.54 -29.89
CA PHE A 59 -2.01 3.09 -29.77
C PHE A 59 -0.99 1.95 -29.70
N ASP A 60 0.27 2.26 -30.01
CA ASP A 60 1.37 1.31 -29.91
C ASP A 60 1.84 1.15 -28.46
N LEU A 61 1.30 0.15 -27.77
CA LEU A 61 1.72 -0.21 -26.41
C LEU A 61 3.15 -0.78 -26.38
N ALA A 62 3.57 -1.49 -27.44
CA ALA A 62 4.88 -2.11 -27.48
C ALA A 62 5.99 -1.05 -27.51
N ALA A 63 5.83 0.00 -28.32
CA ALA A 63 6.74 1.14 -28.33
C ALA A 63 6.82 1.82 -26.95
N GLN A 64 5.68 2.11 -26.32
CA GLN A 64 5.67 2.73 -24.99
C GLN A 64 6.32 1.86 -23.92
N LEU A 65 6.10 0.54 -23.96
CA LEU A 65 6.70 -0.37 -23.00
C LEU A 65 8.20 -0.51 -23.22
N ASN A 66 8.64 -0.58 -24.48
CA ASN A 66 10.05 -0.64 -24.85
C ASN A 66 10.80 0.58 -24.30
N ASP A 67 10.24 1.78 -24.47
CA ASP A 67 10.81 3.01 -23.92
C ASP A 67 10.91 2.96 -22.39
N ARG A 68 9.94 2.35 -21.69
CA ARG A 68 9.95 2.21 -20.22
C ARG A 68 10.94 1.16 -19.73
N LEU A 69 11.07 0.04 -20.43
CA LEU A 69 12.00 -1.04 -20.08
C LEU A 69 13.45 -0.64 -20.31
N HIS A 70 13.71 0.18 -21.34
CA HIS A 70 15.04 0.71 -21.65
C HIS A 70 15.32 2.06 -21.00
N ALA A 71 14.31 2.74 -20.45
CA ALA A 71 14.55 3.94 -19.67
C ALA A 71 15.45 3.59 -18.47
N PRO A 72 16.57 4.32 -18.28
CA PRO A 72 17.37 4.14 -17.09
C PRO A 72 16.51 4.44 -15.86
N PRO A 73 16.65 3.66 -14.76
CA PRO A 73 15.88 3.88 -13.55
C PRO A 73 16.05 5.33 -13.10
N PRO A 74 14.97 6.04 -12.69
CA PRO A 74 15.05 7.44 -12.30
C PRO A 74 16.07 7.57 -11.16
N GLY A 75 17.20 8.16 -11.50
CA GLY A 75 18.36 8.49 -10.70
C GLY A 75 18.43 7.91 -9.29
N ARG A 76 19.29 6.90 -9.10
CA ARG A 76 20.30 7.06 -8.04
C ARG A 76 21.04 8.35 -8.39
N ARG A 77 20.57 9.49 -7.86
CA ARG A 77 21.35 10.73 -7.87
C ARG A 77 22.75 10.31 -7.42
N PRO A 78 23.82 10.55 -8.20
CA PRO A 78 25.15 10.33 -7.66
C PRO A 78 25.16 11.09 -6.35
N ALA A 79 25.40 10.39 -5.26
CA ALA A 79 25.60 11.02 -3.97
C ALA A 79 26.77 11.95 -4.21
N ARG A 80 26.46 13.22 -4.51
CA ARG A 80 27.45 14.27 -4.77
C ARG A 80 28.31 14.19 -3.53
N GLN A 81 29.54 13.71 -3.70
CA GLN A 81 30.46 13.45 -2.61
C GLN A 81 30.69 14.81 -1.96
N ARG A 82 29.84 15.12 -0.99
CA ARG A 82 29.92 16.34 -0.20
C ARG A 82 31.17 16.14 0.61
N SER A 83 32.27 16.69 0.10
CA SER A 83 33.54 16.75 0.81
C SER A 83 33.27 17.17 2.25
N ALA A 84 33.88 16.49 3.21
CA ALA A 84 33.72 16.78 4.64
C ALA A 84 33.95 18.27 4.96
N TRP A 85 34.75 18.96 4.14
CA TRP A 85 34.94 20.42 4.21
C TRP A 85 33.67 21.24 3.94
N SER A 86 32.81 20.82 2.99
CA SER A 86 31.53 21.49 2.71
C SER A 86 30.49 21.28 3.82
N ALA A 87 30.58 20.18 4.56
CA ALA A 87 29.75 19.96 5.74
C ALA A 87 30.21 20.82 6.93
N TRP A 88 31.52 21.02 7.08
CA TRP A 88 32.08 21.82 8.18
C TRP A 88 31.87 23.34 8.01
N LEU A 89 32.06 23.88 6.79
CA LEU A 89 31.75 25.29 6.52
C LEU A 89 30.25 25.60 6.51
N GLY A 90 29.39 24.58 6.36
CA GLY A 90 27.93 24.73 6.41
C GLY A 90 27.36 24.99 7.81
N TRP A 91 28.14 24.81 8.87
CA TRP A 91 27.70 25.05 10.27
C TRP A 91 27.97 26.47 10.76
N MET A 92 28.80 27.26 10.06
CA MET A 92 29.09 28.65 10.43
C MET A 92 27.87 29.60 10.37
N PRO A 93 26.93 29.51 9.40
CA PRO A 93 25.76 30.39 9.40
C PRO A 93 24.64 29.93 10.35
N ALA A 94 24.63 28.66 10.77
CA ALA A 94 23.61 28.12 11.67
C ALA A 94 23.79 28.59 13.13
N GLY A 95 25.02 28.88 13.56
CA GLY A 95 25.30 29.39 14.91
C GLY A 95 24.78 30.82 15.13
N LEU A 96 24.89 31.69 14.13
CA LEU A 96 24.41 33.08 14.22
C LEU A 96 22.88 33.18 14.19
N ALA A 97 22.21 32.38 13.36
CA ALA A 97 20.74 32.38 13.27
C ALA A 97 20.06 31.83 14.54
N GLY A 98 20.64 30.80 15.18
CA GLY A 98 20.10 30.24 16.42
C GLY A 98 20.17 31.19 17.62
N GLY A 99 21.25 31.98 17.73
CA GLY A 99 21.43 32.94 18.81
C GLY A 99 20.39 34.08 18.79
N LEU A 100 20.09 34.63 17.61
CA LEU A 100 19.08 35.68 17.44
C LEU A 100 17.66 35.18 17.76
N ALA A 101 17.33 33.95 17.39
CA ALA A 101 16.01 33.37 17.68
C ALA A 101 15.78 33.19 19.19
N LEU A 102 16.76 32.67 19.94
CA LEU A 102 16.65 32.49 21.39
C LEU A 102 16.58 33.84 22.13
N ALA A 103 17.39 34.82 21.73
CA ALA A 103 17.37 36.16 22.34
C ALA A 103 16.02 36.86 22.12
N SER A 104 15.47 36.80 20.90
CA SER A 104 14.16 37.38 20.61
C SER A 104 13.02 36.66 21.35
N GLY A 105 13.07 35.33 21.44
CA GLY A 105 12.09 34.53 22.17
C GLY A 105 12.08 34.81 23.67
N ILE A 106 13.24 34.93 24.30
CA ILE A 106 13.36 35.28 25.74
C ILE A 106 12.83 36.70 25.99
N TRP A 107 13.14 37.64 25.11
CA TRP A 107 12.69 39.04 25.25
C TRP A 107 11.17 39.18 25.05
N LEU A 108 10.60 38.57 24.00
CA LEU A 108 9.16 38.51 23.76
C LEU A 108 8.41 37.74 24.86
N GLY A 109 8.97 36.62 25.32
CA GLY A 109 8.41 35.84 26.44
C GLY A 109 8.40 36.62 27.75
N GLY A 110 9.43 37.40 28.04
CA GLY A 110 9.48 38.29 29.21
C GLY A 110 8.40 39.38 29.16
N LEU A 111 8.15 39.97 27.98
CA LEU A 111 7.08 40.94 27.78
C LEU A 111 5.68 40.32 27.98
N LEU A 112 5.49 39.06 27.54
CA LEU A 112 4.22 38.33 27.69
C LEU A 112 3.93 37.94 29.15
N LEU A 113 4.94 37.55 29.93
CA LEU A 113 4.76 37.25 31.36
C LEU A 113 4.65 38.52 32.23
N GLY A 114 5.27 39.63 31.82
CA GLY A 114 5.20 40.91 32.53
C GLY A 114 3.96 41.74 32.24
N GLY A 115 3.23 41.45 31.15
CA GLY A 115 2.14 42.27 30.63
C GLY A 115 0.79 41.57 30.57
N GLY A 116 0.20 41.28 31.73
CA GLY A 116 -1.25 41.07 31.85
C GLY A 116 -1.78 39.69 31.50
N ALA A 117 -2.75 39.24 32.31
CA ALA A 117 -3.46 37.97 32.26
C ALA A 117 -3.62 37.36 30.86
N ALA A 118 -3.02 36.18 30.66
CA ALA A 118 -3.30 35.33 29.52
C ALA A 118 -4.78 34.93 29.51
N THR A 119 -5.57 35.52 28.62
CA THR A 119 -6.90 35.00 28.29
C THR A 119 -6.72 33.73 27.47
N VAL A 120 -6.88 32.57 28.11
CA VAL A 120 -6.96 31.29 27.42
C VAL A 120 -8.18 31.35 26.48
N PRO A 121 -8.02 31.17 25.15
CA PRO A 121 -9.17 31.08 24.27
C PRO A 121 -9.96 29.82 24.65
N SER A 122 -11.26 29.96 24.90
CA SER A 122 -12.14 28.84 25.20
C SER A 122 -12.13 27.82 24.05
N ALA A 123 -12.03 26.54 24.40
CA ALA A 123 -11.98 25.37 23.51
C ALA A 123 -13.27 25.11 22.68
N GLY A 124 -14.00 26.16 22.28
CA GLY A 124 -15.24 26.07 21.51
C GLY A 124 -15.06 26.07 19.99
N LEU A 125 -13.89 26.44 19.47
CA LEU A 125 -13.68 26.66 18.02
C LEU A 125 -13.12 25.44 17.24
N VAL A 126 -12.96 24.27 17.87
CA VAL A 126 -12.53 23.05 17.18
C VAL A 126 -13.57 21.94 17.34
N ARG A 127 -14.79 22.19 16.86
CA ARG A 127 -15.84 21.16 16.66
C ARG A 127 -15.89 20.63 15.23
N VAL A 128 -14.98 21.06 14.35
CA VAL A 128 -14.93 20.64 12.94
C VAL A 128 -14.42 19.20 12.77
N PHE A 129 -13.79 18.62 13.79
CA PHE A 129 -13.25 17.26 13.77
C PHE A 129 -13.71 16.42 14.96
N ASP A 130 -15.03 16.38 15.20
CA ASP A 130 -15.60 15.31 16.02
C ASP A 130 -15.45 13.98 15.23
N PRO A 131 -15.00 12.86 15.84
CA PRO A 131 -14.74 11.60 15.14
C PRO A 131 -16.01 10.85 14.69
N VAL A 132 -17.19 11.48 14.76
CA VAL A 132 -18.48 10.90 14.39
C VAL A 132 -18.87 11.43 13.01
N PRO A 133 -18.77 10.63 11.93
CA PRO A 133 -19.18 11.07 10.59
C PRO A 133 -20.71 11.31 10.56
N PRO A 134 -21.20 12.32 9.84
CA PRO A 134 -22.63 12.53 9.68
C PRO A 134 -23.24 11.31 8.97
N GLY A 135 -24.15 10.62 9.66
CA GLY A 135 -24.76 9.36 9.19
C GLY A 135 -24.46 8.13 10.05
N GLY A 136 -23.62 8.24 11.09
CA GLY A 136 -23.42 7.17 12.07
C GLY A 136 -24.62 7.00 13.02
N LEU A 137 -25.02 5.75 13.30
CA LEU A 137 -26.10 5.42 14.24
C LEU A 137 -25.72 5.59 15.73
N CYS A 138 -24.46 5.93 16.04
CA CYS A 138 -23.97 6.18 17.39
C CYS A 138 -23.78 7.68 17.61
N ALA A 139 -24.57 8.29 18.50
CA ALA A 139 -24.48 9.72 18.83
C ALA A 139 -23.23 10.10 19.65
N ALA A 140 -22.56 9.13 20.29
CA ALA A 140 -21.30 9.33 21.01
C ALA A 140 -20.49 8.02 21.04
N ALA A 141 -19.16 8.11 20.92
CA ALA A 141 -18.25 6.97 20.92
C ALA A 141 -18.30 6.15 22.23
N GLU A 142 -18.68 6.79 23.34
CA GLU A 142 -18.80 6.18 24.66
C GLU A 142 -19.92 5.13 24.74
N ILE A 143 -20.94 5.21 23.88
CA ILE A 143 -22.13 4.33 23.92
C ILE A 143 -21.88 3.01 23.15
N CYS A 144 -20.95 3.02 22.20
CA CYS A 144 -20.68 1.89 21.31
C CYS A 144 -19.41 1.10 21.68
N ARG A 145 -18.75 1.42 22.80
CA ARG A 145 -17.75 0.52 23.41
C ARG A 145 -18.47 -0.60 24.16
N LEU A 146 -18.67 -1.73 23.47
CA LEU A 146 -18.80 -3.02 24.13
C LEU A 146 -17.60 -3.18 25.09
N SER A 147 -17.87 -3.16 26.39
CA SER A 147 -16.93 -3.60 27.41
C SER A 147 -16.56 -5.05 27.07
N LYS A 148 -15.45 -5.23 26.36
CA LYS A 148 -14.83 -6.53 26.19
C LYS A 148 -14.27 -6.89 27.55
N GLY A 149 -15.08 -7.63 28.31
CA GLY A 149 -14.73 -8.18 29.61
C GLY A 149 -13.32 -8.77 29.55
N MET A 150 -12.45 -8.21 30.38
CA MET A 150 -11.18 -8.80 30.77
C MET A 150 -11.47 -9.79 31.92
N PRO A 151 -10.56 -10.75 32.15
CA PRO A 151 -10.82 -12.15 32.52
C PRO A 151 -11.47 -12.38 33.88
#